data_AF-A0A521TUD9-F1
#
_entry.id   AF-A0A521TUD9-F1
#
_cell.length_a   1.000
_cell.length_b   1.000
_cell.length_c   1.000
_cell.angle_alpha   90.00
_cell.angle_beta   90.00
_cell.angle_gamma   90.00
#
_symmetry.space_group_name_H-M   'P 1'
#
loop_
_entity.id
_entity.type
_entity.pdbx_description
1 polymer ?
#
loop_
_entity_poly.entity_id
_entity_poly.type
_entity_poly.pdbx_seq_one_letter_code
_entity_poly.pdbx_strand_id
1 'polypeptide(L)'
;MYKEMHSPEPKYQKLHEMIKNSDGYIPVTPEYNHTTSAALKNILDYCLEEYFFKPSAIVSYSAGSFGGINAAQHLRQIFAELGASSISSSFQIPKVQEVFDKGGNLLDEEYNKRIKRFLDEFDWYVEAFKNQRAKGTPY
;
A
#
# COMPACT_ATOMS: atom_id res chain seq x y z
N MET A 1 16.69 9.21 -5.29
CA MET A 1 16.13 7.93 -5.76
C MET A 1 17.13 6.80 -5.51
N TYR A 2 16.72 5.53 -5.35
CA TYR A 2 17.62 4.40 -5.06
C TYR A 2 18.71 4.25 -6.13
N LYS A 3 18.36 4.42 -7.41
CA LYS A 3 19.31 4.39 -8.54
C LYS A 3 20.41 5.46 -8.50
N GLU A 4 20.22 6.50 -7.70
CA GLU A 4 21.16 7.62 -7.53
C GLU A 4 22.06 7.44 -6.29
N MET A 5 21.84 6.40 -5.49
CA MET A 5 22.62 6.15 -4.28
C MET A 5 23.96 5.51 -4.63
N HIS A 6 25.06 6.14 -4.23
CA HIS A 6 26.38 5.53 -4.24
C HIS A 6 26.58 4.71 -2.96
N SER A 7 26.76 3.41 -3.08
CA SER A 7 26.96 2.47 -1.95
C SER A 7 25.85 2.55 -0.89
N PRO A 8 24.58 2.24 -1.23
CA PRO A 8 23.47 2.30 -0.29
C PRO A 8 23.69 1.37 0.91
N GLU A 9 23.34 1.82 2.11
CA GLU A 9 23.38 0.98 3.31
C GLU A 9 22.57 -0.32 3.13
N PRO A 10 22.94 -1.43 3.80
CA PRO A 10 22.28 -2.73 3.63
C PRO A 10 20.75 -2.70 3.81
N LYS A 11 20.25 -1.83 4.69
CA LYS A 11 18.81 -1.65 4.92
C LYS A 11 18.06 -1.15 3.67
N TYR A 12 18.67 -0.26 2.89
CA TYR A 12 18.08 0.27 1.67
C TYR A 12 18.13 -0.75 0.53
N GLN A 13 19.21 -1.53 0.45
CA GLN A 13 19.29 -2.66 -0.49
C GLN A 13 18.20 -3.70 -0.22
N LYS A 14 18.02 -4.06 1.06
CA LYS A 14 16.96 -4.99 1.48
C LYS A 14 15.57 -4.44 1.13
N LEU A 15 15.31 -3.17 1.41
CA LEU A 15 14.04 -2.53 1.09
C LEU A 15 13.78 -2.52 -0.43
N HIS A 16 14.79 -2.17 -1.22
CA HIS A 16 14.71 -2.18 -2.69
C HIS A 16 14.38 -3.58 -3.23
N GLU A 17 15.07 -4.61 -2.77
CA GLU A 17 14.80 -5.99 -3.18
C GLU A 17 13.39 -6.45 -2.75
N MET A 18 12.91 -6.06 -1.58
CA MET A 18 11.53 -6.35 -1.17
C MET A 18 10.50 -5.71 -2.11
N ILE A 19 10.69 -4.44 -2.47
CA ILE A 19 9.80 -3.73 -3.39
C ILE A 19 9.86 -4.37 -4.78
N LYS A 20 11.06 -4.63 -5.28
CA LYS A 20 11.30 -5.21 -6.61
C LYS A 20 10.71 -6.61 -6.76
N ASN A 21 10.84 -7.46 -5.75
CA ASN A 21 10.39 -8.85 -5.80
C ASN A 21 8.90 -9.04 -5.41
N SER A 22 8.20 -7.98 -5.01
CA SER A 22 6.76 -8.05 -4.71
C SER A 22 5.92 -8.10 -5.98
N ASP A 23 4.80 -8.84 -5.94
CA ASP A 23 3.84 -8.94 -7.05
C ASP A 23 2.71 -7.89 -6.99
N GLY A 24 2.57 -7.20 -5.84
CA GLY A 24 1.61 -6.13 -5.56
C GLY A 24 1.89 -5.48 -4.19
N TYR A 25 1.21 -4.37 -3.88
CA TYR A 25 1.49 -3.56 -2.69
C TYR A 25 0.23 -3.20 -1.88
N ILE A 26 0.29 -3.34 -0.56
CA ILE A 26 -0.75 -2.84 0.35
C ILE A 26 -0.15 -1.73 1.24
N PRO A 27 -0.18 -0.45 0.83
CA PRO A 27 0.21 0.63 1.72
C PRO A 27 -0.75 0.73 2.90
N VAL A 28 -0.19 0.78 4.10
CA VAL A 28 -0.92 1.07 5.34
C VAL A 28 -0.50 2.47 5.81
N THR A 29 -1.43 3.41 5.85
CA THR A 29 -1.10 4.79 6.23
C THR A 29 -2.03 5.36 7.30
N PRO A 30 -1.49 6.13 8.27
CA PRO A 30 -2.29 7.10 8.98
C PRO A 30 -2.70 8.25 8.04
N GLU A 31 -3.71 9.01 8.43
CA GLU A 31 -3.91 10.36 7.90
C GLU A 31 -3.29 11.40 8.83
N TYR A 32 -2.24 12.07 8.36
CA TYR A 32 -1.61 13.20 9.01
C TYR A 32 -1.83 14.45 8.16
N ASN A 33 -2.46 15.48 8.73
CA ASN A 33 -2.71 16.75 8.05
C ASN A 33 -3.30 16.59 6.63
N HIS A 34 -4.35 15.78 6.49
CA HIS A 34 -5.02 15.46 5.21
C HIS A 34 -4.16 14.70 4.18
N THR A 35 -3.09 14.01 4.59
CA THR A 35 -2.27 13.23 3.66
C THR A 35 -1.66 11.97 4.29
N THR A 36 -1.02 11.16 3.46
CA THR A 36 -0.24 9.98 3.85
C THR A 36 0.92 10.36 4.77
N SER A 37 1.43 9.40 5.55
CA SER A 37 2.63 9.64 6.36
C SER A 37 3.85 10.02 5.50
N ALA A 38 4.66 10.95 6.01
CA ALA A 38 5.91 11.35 5.36
C ALA A 38 6.87 10.15 5.20
N ALA A 39 6.91 9.25 6.18
CA ALA A 39 7.72 8.03 6.11
C ALA A 39 7.32 7.13 4.94
N LEU A 40 6.01 6.88 4.76
CA LEU A 40 5.54 6.09 3.62
C LEU A 40 5.83 6.78 2.29
N LYS A 41 5.56 8.09 2.18
CA LYS A 41 5.86 8.84 0.95
C LYS A 41 7.36 8.78 0.60
N ASN A 42 8.22 8.89 1.61
CA ASN A 42 9.66 8.81 1.42
C ASN A 42 10.10 7.45 0.88
N ILE A 43 9.52 6.34 1.38
CA ILE A 43 9.75 4.99 0.84
C ILE A 43 9.30 4.89 -0.62
N LEU A 44 8.11 5.40 -0.93
CA LEU A 44 7.57 5.37 -2.29
C LEU A 44 8.47 6.13 -3.28
N ASP A 45 9.04 7.26 -2.87
CA ASP A 45 9.92 8.09 -3.71
C ASP A 45 11.33 7.48 -3.96
N TYR A 46 11.71 6.41 -3.25
CA TYR A 46 13.00 5.76 -3.48
C TYR A 46 13.02 4.89 -4.73
N CYS A 47 11.91 4.27 -5.10
CA CYS A 47 11.82 3.37 -6.25
C CYS A 47 10.88 3.97 -7.31
N LEU A 48 10.97 3.54 -8.57
CA LEU A 48 10.02 3.96 -9.60
C LEU A 48 9.63 2.78 -10.47
N GLU A 49 10.54 2.34 -11.34
CA GLU A 49 10.29 1.28 -12.32
C GLU A 49 9.98 -0.06 -11.65
N GLU A 50 10.45 -0.26 -10.41
CA GLU A 50 10.17 -1.44 -9.61
C GLU A 50 8.67 -1.65 -9.31
N TYR A 51 7.87 -0.59 -9.35
CA TYR A 51 6.43 -0.63 -9.10
C TYR A 51 5.61 -1.02 -10.34
N PHE A 52 6.18 -0.90 -11.54
CA PHE A 52 5.43 -0.98 -12.78
C PHE A 52 4.67 -2.30 -12.93
N PHE A 53 3.42 -2.17 -13.38
CA PHE A 53 2.50 -3.28 -13.66
C PHE A 53 2.27 -4.20 -12.47
N LYS A 54 2.28 -3.69 -11.24
CA LYS A 54 1.92 -4.43 -10.02
C LYS A 54 0.81 -3.67 -9.30
N PRO A 55 -0.33 -4.30 -9.01
CA PRO A 55 -1.47 -3.58 -8.45
C PRO A 55 -1.18 -3.16 -7.00
N SER A 56 -1.95 -2.18 -6.52
CA SER A 56 -1.97 -1.83 -5.10
C SER A 56 -3.37 -1.92 -4.49
N ALA A 57 -3.45 -1.95 -3.16
CA ALA A 57 -4.70 -1.83 -2.42
C ALA A 57 -4.48 -1.06 -1.12
N ILE A 58 -5.27 -0.02 -0.87
CA ILE A 58 -4.92 0.97 0.15
C ILE A 58 -5.64 0.70 1.46
N VAL A 59 -4.88 0.63 2.55
CA VAL A 59 -5.38 0.64 3.93
C VAL A 59 -5.06 2.00 4.54
N SER A 60 -6.06 2.67 5.09
CA SER A 60 -5.87 3.93 5.82
C SER A 60 -6.52 3.88 7.18
N TYR A 61 -5.98 4.66 8.12
CA TYR A 61 -6.56 4.76 9.45
C TYR A 61 -6.45 6.18 10.00
N SER A 62 -7.36 6.53 10.90
CA SER A 62 -7.25 7.76 11.69
C SER A 62 -8.03 7.64 12.99
N ALA A 63 -7.81 8.59 13.90
CA ALA A 63 -8.63 8.70 15.11
C ALA A 63 -10.06 9.22 14.84
N GLY A 64 -10.28 9.80 13.65
CA GLY A 64 -11.57 10.34 13.22
C GLY A 64 -12.48 9.29 12.60
N SER A 65 -13.73 9.69 12.35
CA SER A 65 -14.79 8.83 11.81
C SER A 65 -14.59 8.39 10.35
N PHE A 66 -13.74 9.09 9.59
CA PHE A 66 -13.52 8.79 8.17
C PHE A 66 -12.34 7.84 7.90
N GLY A 67 -11.60 7.42 8.93
CA GLY A 67 -10.55 6.40 8.79
C GLY A 67 -9.46 6.73 7.78
N GLY A 68 -9.11 8.01 7.63
CA GLY A 68 -8.00 8.47 6.81
C GLY A 68 -8.27 8.52 5.30
N ILE A 69 -9.52 8.79 4.89
CA ILE A 69 -9.93 8.78 3.48
C ILE A 69 -9.13 9.76 2.59
N ASN A 70 -8.68 10.91 3.10
CA ASN A 70 -7.91 11.87 2.29
C ASN A 70 -6.52 11.31 2.00
N ALA A 71 -5.88 10.70 3.01
CA ALA A 71 -4.62 10.00 2.83
C ALA A 71 -4.75 8.86 1.81
N ALA A 72 -5.85 8.11 1.84
CA ALA A 72 -6.12 7.07 0.85
C ALA A 72 -6.28 7.63 -0.58
N GLN A 73 -6.98 8.76 -0.76
CA GLN A 73 -7.12 9.38 -2.08
C GLN A 73 -5.79 9.94 -2.62
N HIS A 74 -4.98 10.56 -1.77
CA HIS A 74 -3.63 10.98 -2.17
C HIS A 74 -2.75 9.79 -2.56
N LEU A 75 -2.76 8.69 -1.80
CA LEU A 75 -2.02 7.49 -2.19
C LEU A 75 -2.53 6.92 -3.51
N ARG A 76 -3.83 6.93 -3.78
CA ARG A 76 -4.37 6.47 -5.06
C ARG A 76 -3.78 7.25 -6.24
N GLN A 77 -3.61 8.56 -6.12
CA GLN A 77 -2.94 9.38 -7.14
C GLN A 77 -1.46 9.03 -7.28
N ILE A 78 -0.75 8.87 -6.15
CA ILE A 78 0.66 8.47 -6.15
C ILE A 78 0.87 7.11 -6.82
N PHE A 79 0.06 6.11 -6.47
CA PHE A 79 0.18 4.76 -7.04
C PHE A 79 -0.18 4.70 -8.52
N ALA A 80 -1.08 5.58 -9.00
CA ALA A 80 -1.32 5.73 -10.43
C ALA A 80 -0.07 6.24 -11.16
N GLU A 81 0.63 7.24 -10.61
CA GLU A 81 1.90 7.76 -11.15
C GLU A 81 3.01 6.70 -11.14
N LEU A 82 3.10 5.90 -10.08
CA LEU A 82 4.08 4.83 -9.95
C LEU A 82 3.80 3.62 -10.88
N GLY A 83 2.77 3.66 -11.72
CA GLY A 83 2.40 2.52 -12.57
C GLY A 83 1.90 1.29 -11.80
N ALA A 84 1.47 1.50 -10.55
CA ALA A 84 1.01 0.49 -9.60
C ALA A 84 -0.41 0.78 -9.10
N SER A 85 -1.32 1.08 -10.03
CA SER A 85 -2.68 1.55 -9.76
C SER A 85 -3.40 0.73 -8.69
N SER A 86 -4.08 1.45 -7.80
CA SER A 86 -4.88 0.84 -6.74
C SER A 86 -6.15 0.21 -7.30
N ILE A 87 -6.56 -0.92 -6.72
CA ILE A 87 -7.91 -1.46 -6.90
C ILE A 87 -8.97 -0.44 -6.44
N SER A 88 -10.22 -0.68 -6.86
CA SER A 88 -11.34 0.21 -6.55
C SER A 88 -11.62 0.26 -5.04
N SER A 89 -11.62 -0.91 -4.41
CA SER A 89 -11.79 -1.03 -2.97
C SER A 89 -10.63 -0.41 -2.19
N SER A 90 -10.94 0.11 -1.00
CA SER A 90 -9.97 0.60 -0.02
C SER A 90 -10.47 0.25 1.37
N PHE A 91 -9.56 0.12 2.33
CA PHE A 91 -9.89 -0.32 3.68
C PHE A 91 -9.59 0.77 4.70
N GLN A 92 -10.61 1.55 5.06
CA GLN A 92 -10.53 2.57 6.09
C GLN A 92 -10.82 1.97 7.47
N ILE A 93 -9.96 2.31 8.43
CA ILE A 93 -10.11 1.97 9.85
C ILE A 93 -10.41 3.28 10.62
N PRO A 94 -11.69 3.63 10.81
CA PRO A 94 -12.09 4.79 11.60
C PRO A 94 -11.88 4.55 13.09
N LYS A 95 -11.64 5.62 13.84
CA LYS A 95 -11.44 5.58 15.30
C LYS A 95 -10.49 4.45 15.73
N VAL A 96 -9.33 4.34 15.08
CA VAL A 96 -8.42 3.20 15.23
C VAL A 96 -8.07 2.84 16.69
N GLN A 97 -8.06 3.82 17.59
CA GLN A 97 -7.83 3.64 19.02
C GLN A 97 -8.92 2.83 19.75
N GLU A 98 -10.09 2.67 19.14
CA GLU A 98 -11.22 1.87 19.65
C GLU A 98 -11.28 0.48 18.98
N VAL A 99 -10.47 0.24 17.94
CA VAL A 99 -10.51 -1.00 17.14
C VAL A 99 -9.59 -2.07 17.71
N PHE A 100 -8.50 -1.67 18.35
CA PHE A 100 -7.50 -2.59 18.91
C PHE A 100 -7.36 -2.41 20.42
N ASP A 101 -7.11 -3.50 21.13
CA ASP A 101 -6.71 -3.44 22.54
C ASP A 101 -5.25 -2.97 22.71
N LYS A 102 -4.79 -2.85 23.96
CA LYS A 102 -3.40 -2.45 24.26
C LYS A 102 -2.35 -3.46 23.80
N GLY A 103 -2.73 -4.72 23.55
CA GLY A 103 -1.88 -5.76 22.99
C GLY A 103 -1.85 -5.77 21.46
N GLY A 104 -2.64 -4.90 20.81
CA GLY A 104 -2.79 -4.88 19.36
C GLY A 104 -3.76 -5.93 18.83
N ASN A 105 -4.56 -6.56 19.69
CA ASN A 105 -5.59 -7.49 19.26
C ASN A 105 -6.83 -6.73 18.78
N LEU A 106 -7.41 -7.18 17.68
CA LEU A 106 -8.66 -6.66 17.15
C LEU A 106 -9.81 -6.91 18.14
N LEU A 107 -10.60 -5.87 18.43
CA LEU A 107 -11.75 -5.95 19.34
C LEU A 107 -13.05 -6.31 18.63
N ASP A 108 -13.16 -5.97 17.36
CA ASP A 108 -14.35 -6.18 16.54
C ASP A 108 -14.06 -7.17 15.39
N GLU A 109 -14.52 -8.40 15.57
CA GLU A 109 -14.40 -9.49 14.60
C GLU A 109 -15.10 -9.20 13.26
N GLU A 110 -15.98 -8.21 13.16
CA GLU A 110 -16.59 -7.81 11.88
C GLU A 110 -15.52 -7.34 10.87
N TYR A 111 -14.41 -6.77 11.36
CA TYR A 111 -13.26 -6.41 10.52
C TYR A 111 -12.70 -7.62 9.77
N ASN A 112 -12.74 -8.83 10.33
CA ASN A 112 -12.22 -10.03 9.68
C ASN A 112 -12.97 -10.37 8.39
N LYS A 113 -14.30 -10.21 8.37
CA LYS A 113 -15.09 -10.44 7.15
C LYS A 113 -14.81 -9.38 6.09
N ARG A 114 -14.75 -8.11 6.50
CA ARG A 114 -14.51 -6.98 5.58
C ARG A 114 -13.11 -7.03 4.99
N ILE A 115 -12.09 -7.29 5.81
CA ILE A 115 -10.70 -7.35 5.35
C ILE A 115 -10.48 -8.58 4.47
N LYS A 116 -11.12 -9.72 4.78
CA LYS A 116 -11.05 -10.89 3.92
C LYS A 116 -11.56 -10.57 2.51
N ARG A 117 -12.75 -9.95 2.38
CA ARG A 117 -13.28 -9.59 1.06
C ARG A 117 -12.37 -8.61 0.30
N PHE A 118 -11.79 -7.65 1.01
CA PHE A 118 -10.84 -6.70 0.45
C PHE A 118 -9.56 -7.39 -0.06
N LEU A 119 -9.01 -8.33 0.71
CA LEU A 119 -7.84 -9.12 0.33
C LEU A 119 -8.16 -10.11 -0.81
N ASP A 120 -9.32 -10.77 -0.78
CA ASP A 120 -9.76 -11.66 -1.87
C ASP A 120 -9.84 -10.91 -3.21
N GLU A 121 -10.34 -9.67 -3.22
CA GLU A 121 -10.32 -8.80 -4.41
C GLU A 121 -8.89 -8.49 -4.83
N PHE A 122 -8.05 -8.06 -3.89
CA PHE A 122 -6.67 -7.69 -4.20
C PHE A 122 -5.86 -8.86 -4.76
N ASP A 123 -5.99 -10.06 -4.18
CA ASP A 123 -5.33 -11.27 -4.63
C ASP A 123 -5.70 -11.61 -6.08
N TRP A 124 -6.98 -11.42 -6.45
CA TRP A 124 -7.40 -11.60 -7.83
C TRP A 124 -6.67 -10.66 -8.80
N TYR A 125 -6.51 -9.38 -8.43
CA TYR A 125 -5.75 -8.42 -9.25
C TYR A 125 -4.26 -8.76 -9.31
N VAL A 126 -3.66 -9.18 -8.19
CA VAL A 126 -2.26 -9.60 -8.13
C VAL A 126 -2.00 -10.74 -9.12
N GLU A 127 -2.85 -11.77 -9.09
CA GLU A 127 -2.75 -12.91 -10.00
C GLU A 127 -2.96 -12.50 -11.47
N ALA A 128 -3.96 -11.65 -11.76
CA ALA A 128 -4.20 -11.16 -13.11
C ALA A 128 -2.99 -10.42 -13.68
N PHE A 129 -2.41 -9.50 -12.91
CA PHE A 129 -1.26 -8.70 -13.33
C PHE A 129 0.00 -9.57 -13.45
N LYS A 130 0.24 -10.47 -12.49
CA LYS A 130 1.36 -11.41 -12.53
C LYS A 130 1.32 -12.30 -13.77
N ASN A 131 0.15 -12.88 -14.06
CA ASN A 131 -0.05 -13.71 -15.25
C ASN A 131 0.14 -12.92 -16.55
N GLN A 132 -0.23 -11.64 -16.57
CA GLN A 132 0.00 -10.78 -17.73
C GLN A 132 1.49 -10.40 -17.88
N ARG A 133 2.18 -10.02 -16.79
CA ARG A 133 3.63 -9.74 -16.81
C ARG A 133 4.43 -10.94 -17.31
N ALA A 134 4.01 -12.17 -16.97
CA ALA A 134 4.64 -13.39 -17.47
C ALA A 134 4.54 -13.58 -18.99
N LYS A 135 3.60 -12.90 -19.65
CA LYS A 135 3.45 -12.87 -21.12
C LYS A 135 4.20 -11.69 -21.77
N GLY A 136 4.79 -10.82 -20.96
CA GLY A 136 5.47 -9.59 -21.38
C GLY A 136 4.74 -8.32 -20.92
N THR A 137 5.47 -7.23 -20.96
CA THR A 137 5.01 -5.88 -20.65
C THR A 137 4.97 -5.02 -21.92
N PRO A 138 4.14 -3.95 -21.97
CA PRO A 138 4.09 -3.01 -23.09
C PRO A 138 5.42 -2.33 -23.48
N TYR A 139 6.41 -2.37 -22.60
CA TYR A 139 7.79 -1.94 -22.81
C TYR A 139 8.74 -3.00 -22.27
#